data_AF-A0A1D6I0E4-F1
#
_entry.id   AF-A0A1D6I0E4-F1
#
_cell.length_a   1.000
_cell.length_b   1.000
_cell.length_c   1.000
_cell.angle_alpha   90.00
_cell.angle_beta   90.00
_cell.angle_gamma   90.00
#
_symmetry.space_group_name_H-M   'P 1'
#
loop_
_entity.id
_entity.type
_entity.pdbx_description
1 polymer ?
#
loop_
_entity_poly.entity_id
_entity_poly.type
_entity_poly.pdbx_seq_one_letter_code
_entity_poly.pdbx_strand_id
1 'polypeptide(L)'
;MVLTVFICPISLEPMVDPVTLCTGQTYERANISWWIALGHRTCPTMMQELSDDALTPNATLRQLITAWFSRRYTRFNKRSADFHGRATDLVHGL
;
A
#
# COMPACT_ATOMS: atom_id res chain seq x y z
N MET A 1 9.21 8.14 -5.16
CA MET A 1 8.27 7.35 -5.96
C MET A 1 7.78 6.19 -5.11
N VAL A 2 6.48 5.87 -5.11
CA VAL A 2 5.94 4.67 -4.45
C VAL A 2 5.99 3.53 -5.48
N LEU A 3 6.33 2.32 -5.05
CA LEU A 3 6.35 1.17 -5.94
C LEU A 3 4.91 0.76 -6.30
N THR A 4 4.63 0.54 -7.57
CA THR A 4 3.30 0.18 -8.08
C THR A 4 2.77 -1.12 -7.46
N VAL A 5 3.66 -2.05 -7.09
CA VAL A 5 3.31 -3.30 -6.39
C VAL A 5 2.67 -3.07 -5.01
N PHE A 6 2.76 -1.87 -4.44
CA PHE A 6 2.10 -1.50 -3.19
C PHE A 6 0.73 -0.86 -3.37
N ILE A 7 0.34 -0.60 -4.62
CA ILE A 7 -0.90 0.11 -4.96
C ILE A 7 -1.97 -0.91 -5.35
N CYS A 8 -3.16 -0.78 -4.77
CA CYS A 8 -4.31 -1.59 -5.14
C CYS A 8 -4.73 -1.25 -6.58
N PRO A 9 -4.84 -2.23 -7.49
CA PRO A 9 -5.25 -1.96 -8.87
C PRO A 9 -6.68 -1.42 -9.03
N ILE A 10 -7.54 -1.59 -8.02
CA ILE A 10 -8.93 -1.13 -8.04
C ILE A 10 -9.05 0.32 -7.54
N SER A 11 -8.54 0.62 -6.34
CA SER A 11 -8.64 1.98 -5.77
C SER A 11 -7.56 2.93 -6.27
N LEU A 12 -6.45 2.40 -6.81
CA LEU A 12 -5.24 3.16 -7.12
C LEU A 12 -4.60 3.81 -5.87
N GLU A 13 -4.92 3.29 -4.69
CA GLU A 13 -4.37 3.72 -3.39
C GLU A 13 -3.43 2.65 -2.79
N PRO A 14 -2.50 3.02 -1.90
CA PRO A 14 -1.67 2.06 -1.20
C PRO A 14 -2.50 1.02 -0.41
N MET A 15 -2.15 -0.25 -0.56
CA MET A 15 -2.78 -1.34 0.19
C MET A 15 -2.38 -1.29 1.66
N VAL A 16 -3.34 -1.53 2.55
CA VAL A 16 -3.16 -1.70 3.99
C VAL A 16 -3.31 -3.17 4.37
N ASP A 17 -4.30 -3.87 3.80
CA ASP A 17 -4.50 -5.30 3.98
C ASP A 17 -4.50 -6.06 2.65
N PRO A 18 -3.31 -6.29 2.06
CA PRO A 18 -3.20 -6.93 0.76
C PRO A 18 -3.65 -8.41 0.80
N VAL A 19 -4.52 -8.78 -0.14
CA VAL A 19 -4.99 -10.16 -0.36
C VAL A 19 -4.80 -10.56 -1.82
N THR A 20 -4.47 -11.82 -2.03
CA THR A 20 -4.17 -12.41 -3.33
C THR A 20 -5.32 -13.32 -3.77
N LEU A 21 -5.77 -13.15 -5.01
CA LEU A 21 -6.73 -14.02 -5.68
C LEU A 21 -6.06 -15.32 -6.16
N CYS A 22 -6.85 -16.33 -6.52
CA CYS A 22 -6.37 -17.55 -7.18
C CYS A 22 -5.56 -17.30 -8.47
N THR A 23 -5.78 -16.15 -9.13
CA THR A 23 -5.02 -15.69 -10.29
C THR A 23 -3.64 -15.11 -9.97
N GLY A 24 -3.28 -15.02 -8.68
CA GLY A 24 -2.00 -14.46 -8.21
C GLY A 24 -1.95 -12.93 -8.15
N GLN A 25 -3.01 -12.23 -8.57
CA GLN A 25 -3.11 -10.77 -8.44
C GLN A 25 -3.46 -10.37 -7.01
N THR A 26 -2.89 -9.24 -6.54
CA THR A 26 -3.06 -8.77 -5.16
C THR A 26 -3.78 -7.42 -5.13
N TYR A 27 -4.72 -7.28 -4.19
CA TYR A 27 -5.60 -6.14 -4.03
C TYR A 27 -5.73 -5.75 -2.56
N GLU A 28 -6.23 -4.55 -2.29
CA GLU A 28 -6.78 -4.23 -0.97
C GLU A 28 -8.01 -5.08 -0.70
N ARG A 29 -8.09 -5.70 0.50
CA ARG A 29 -9.18 -6.61 0.87
C ARG A 29 -10.55 -5.99 0.64
N ALA A 30 -10.77 -4.78 1.16
CA ALA A 30 -12.07 -4.13 1.09
C ALA A 30 -12.56 -3.99 -0.37
N ASN A 31 -11.66 -3.56 -1.26
CA ASN A 31 -11.98 -3.34 -2.67
C ASN A 31 -12.30 -4.63 -3.42
N ILE A 32 -11.48 -5.68 -3.27
CA ILE A 32 -11.74 -6.93 -3.99
C ILE A 32 -12.92 -7.71 -3.38
N SER A 33 -13.12 -7.60 -2.06
CA SER A 33 -14.30 -8.20 -1.42
C SER A 33 -15.58 -7.56 -1.93
N TRP A 34 -15.59 -6.24 -2.08
CA TRP A 34 -16.75 -5.52 -2.64
C TRP A 34 -17.02 -5.89 -4.10
N TRP A 35 -15.97 -6.02 -4.91
CA TRP A 35 -16.09 -6.49 -6.30
C TRP A 35 -16.75 -7.87 -6.40
N ILE A 36 -16.31 -8.84 -5.58
CA ILE A 36 -16.90 -10.18 -5.54
C ILE A 36 -18.35 -10.12 -5.00
N ALA A 37 -18.62 -9.30 -3.98
CA ALA A 37 -19.95 -9.14 -3.41
C ALA A 37 -20.99 -8.56 -4.39
N LEU A 38 -20.55 -7.80 -5.40
CA LEU A 38 -21.41 -7.35 -6.51
C LEU A 38 -21.72 -8.47 -7.53
N GLY A 39 -21.22 -9.68 -7.32
CA GLY A 39 -21.44 -10.83 -8.19
C GLY A 39 -20.43 -10.95 -9.33
N HIS A 40 -19.39 -10.12 -9.36
CA HIS A 40 -18.33 -10.25 -10.37
C HIS A 40 -17.49 -11.50 -10.10
N ARG A 41 -17.38 -12.38 -11.11
CA ARG A 41 -16.60 -13.63 -11.06
C ARG A 41 -15.32 -13.57 -11.89
N THR A 42 -14.80 -12.38 -12.14
CA THR A 42 -13.60 -12.17 -12.96
C THR A 42 -12.54 -11.39 -12.18
N CYS A 43 -11.28 -11.70 -12.45
CA CYS A 43 -10.13 -10.95 -11.97
C CYS A 43 -10.14 -9.55 -12.62
N PRO A 44 -10.18 -8.44 -11.85
CA PRO A 44 -10.29 -7.09 -12.39
C PRO A 44 -9.15 -6.69 -13.34
N THR A 45 -7.96 -7.25 -13.11
CA THR A 45 -6.74 -6.86 -13.85
C THR A 45 -6.47 -7.77 -15.03
N MET A 46 -6.73 -9.07 -14.90
CA MET A 46 -6.45 -10.06 -15.96
C MET A 46 -7.66 -10.36 -16.83
N MET A 47 -8.87 -9.95 -16.43
CA MET A 47 -10.13 -10.31 -17.09
C MET A 47 -10.35 -11.84 -17.21
N GLN A 48 -9.70 -12.61 -16.34
CA GLN A 48 -9.84 -14.07 -16.27
C GLN A 48 -10.91 -14.47 -15.27
N GLU A 49 -11.70 -15.51 -15.57
CA GLU A 49 -12.69 -16.05 -14.64
C GLU A 49 -12.02 -16.64 -13.38
N LEU A 50 -12.65 -16.42 -12.22
CA LEU A 50 -12.18 -16.90 -10.93
C LEU A 50 -12.67 -18.34 -10.72
N SER A 51 -11.74 -19.26 -10.44
CA SER A 51 -12.05 -20.64 -10.04
C SER A 51 -12.80 -20.72 -8.70
N ASP A 52 -12.55 -19.76 -7.82
CA ASP A 52 -13.07 -19.63 -6.47
C ASP A 52 -13.03 -18.15 -6.04
N ASP A 53 -13.70 -17.83 -4.94
CA ASP A 53 -13.73 -16.49 -4.33
C ASP A 53 -12.75 -16.35 -3.15
N ALA A 54 -11.76 -17.24 -3.04
CA ALA A 54 -10.85 -17.25 -1.91
C ALA A 54 -9.90 -16.04 -1.93
N LEU A 55 -9.86 -15.31 -0.82
CA LEU A 55 -8.97 -14.18 -0.60
C LEU A 55 -7.83 -14.60 0.33
N THR A 56 -6.66 -14.87 -0.24
CA THR A 56 -5.48 -15.31 0.53
C THR A 56 -4.71 -14.11 1.07
N PRO A 57 -4.53 -13.93 2.39
CA PRO A 57 -3.76 -12.82 2.93
C PRO A 57 -2.29 -12.83 2.45
N ASN A 58 -1.77 -11.69 1.99
CA ASN A 58 -0.37 -11.55 1.59
C ASN A 58 0.45 -10.86 2.69
N ALA A 59 0.80 -11.63 3.72
CA ALA A 59 1.52 -11.12 4.89
C ALA A 59 2.89 -10.53 4.54
N THR A 60 3.60 -11.14 3.59
CA THR A 60 4.91 -10.66 3.11
C THR A 60 4.78 -9.28 2.46
N LEU A 61 3.83 -9.11 1.54
CA LEU A 61 3.62 -7.80 0.90
C LEU A 61 3.18 -6.75 1.93
N ARG A 62 2.31 -7.11 2.88
CA ARG A 62 1.91 -6.22 3.97
C ARG A 62 3.12 -5.71 4.75
N GLN A 63 4.04 -6.59 5.14
CA GLN A 63 5.27 -6.21 5.84
C GLN A 63 6.17 -5.30 4.99
N LEU A 64 6.32 -5.60 3.69
CA LEU A 64 7.12 -4.78 2.77
C LEU A 64 6.53 -3.37 2.60
N ILE A 65 5.20 -3.26 2.46
CA ILE A 65 4.48 -1.99 2.40
C ILE A 65 4.74 -1.20 3.69
N THR A 66 4.49 -1.80 4.86
CA THR A 66 4.70 -1.15 6.14
C THR A 66 6.14 -0.64 6.27
N ALA A 67 7.13 -1.49 6.01
CA ALA A 67 8.54 -1.11 6.08
C ALA A 67 8.89 0.05 5.14
N TRP A 68 8.36 0.03 3.91
CA TRP A 68 8.59 1.09 2.92
C TRP A 68 8.03 2.44 3.38
N PHE A 69 6.77 2.47 3.80
CA PHE A 69 6.12 3.71 4.23
C PHE A 69 6.66 4.23 5.56
N SER A 70 6.95 3.36 6.52
CA SER A 70 7.61 3.75 7.78
C SER A 70 8.98 4.37 7.53
N ARG A 71 9.81 3.77 6.66
CA ARG A 71 11.12 4.34 6.31
C ARG A 71 11.01 5.69 5.60
N ARG A 72 9.95 5.89 4.81
CA ARG A 72 9.68 7.17 4.17
C ARG A 72 9.26 8.22 5.20
N TYR A 73 8.39 7.85 6.14
CA TYR A 73 7.96 8.72 7.24
C TYR A 73 9.15 9.18 8.11
N THR A 74 10.02 8.26 8.53
CA THR A 74 11.19 8.61 9.35
C THR A 74 12.16 9.54 8.65
N ARG A 75 12.38 9.37 7.33
CA ARG A 75 13.20 10.30 6.53
C ARG A 75 12.59 11.70 6.47
N PHE A 76 11.28 11.82 6.35
CA PHE A 76 10.61 13.12 6.36
C PHE A 76 10.72 13.80 7.72
N ASN A 77 10.44 13.09 8.81
CA ASN A 77 10.55 13.65 10.16
C ASN A 77 11.98 14.09 10.49
N LYS A 78 12.99 13.28 10.13
CA LYS A 78 14.39 13.67 10.34
C LYS A 78 14.73 14.96 9.60
N ARG A 79 14.31 15.10 8.33
CA ARG A 79 14.55 16.31 7.54
C ARG A 79 13.86 17.55 8.13
N SER A 80 12.68 17.40 8.71
CA SER A 80 11.98 18.48 9.42
C SER A 80 12.70 18.88 10.71
N ALA A 81 13.19 17.90 11.47
CA ALA A 81 13.96 18.15 12.69
C ALA A 81 15.30 18.83 12.40
N ASP A 82 16.01 18.38 11.36
CA ASP A 82 17.27 18.99 10.91
C ASP A 82 17.07 20.46 10.47
N PHE A 83 15.96 20.76 9.77
CA PHE A 83 15.63 22.13 9.38
C PHE A 83 15.30 23.00 10.60
N HIS A 84 14.52 22.49 11.54
CA HIS A 84 14.18 23.21 12.76
C HIS A 84 15.43 23.50 13.61
N GLY A 85 16.32 22.53 13.81
CA GLY A 85 17.58 22.71 14.53
C GLY A 85 18.47 23.79 13.91
N ARG A 86 18.62 23.78 12.59
CA ARG A 86 19.41 24.79 11.88
C ARG A 86 18.78 26.18 11.94
N ALA A 87 17.44 26.28 11.94
CA ALA A 87 16.75 27.55 12.12
C ALA A 87 16.92 28.08 13.55
N THR A 88 16.87 27.21 14.57
CA THR A 88 17.11 27.59 15.98
C THR A 88 18.55 28.07 16.20
N ASP A 89 19.54 27.45 15.54
CA ASP A 89 20.94 27.89 15.62
C ASP A 89 21.17 29.26 14.98
N LEU A 90 20.40 29.62 13.94
CA LEU A 90 20.49 30.94 13.29
C LEU A 90 19.81 32.05 14.11
N VAL A 91 18.76 31.74 14.89
CA VAL A 91 18.07 32.74 15.73
C VAL A 91 18.71 32.92 17.11
N HIS A 92 19.43 31.92 17.61
CA HIS A 92 20.16 31.97 18.88
C HIS A 92 21.67 32.20 18.71
N GLY A 93 22.17 32.24 17.47
CA GLY A 93 23.53 32.67 17.14
C GLY A 93 23.66 34.19 17.01
N LEU A 94 23.42 34.92 18.11
CA LEU A 94 23.90 36.28 18.39
C LEU A 94 24.37 36.33 19.84
#